data_AF-A0A9D0YTL5-F1
#
_entry.id   AF-A0A9D0YTL5-F1
#
_cell.length_a   1.000
_cell.length_b   1.000
_cell.length_c   1.000
_cell.angle_alpha   90.00
_cell.angle_beta   90.00
_cell.angle_gamma   90.00
#
_symmetry.space_group_name_H-M   'P 1'
#
loop_
_entity.id
_entity.type
_entity.pdbx_description
1 polymer ?
#
loop_
_entity_poly.entity_id
_entity_poly.type
_entity_poly.pdbx_seq_one_letter_code
_entity_poly.pdbx_strand_id
1 'polypeptide(L)'
;MADTSRYQTAQEVVEQVDLLCPNQYSQEQKLQWLGELEGRICLDVHLMGEKQLEQVRQSWPGTLLVGWPHSDVYRHWLLAKLHQADGELELYQNRMESFNASYQNYVNWYIRTYDPAHTPAPEGGGTVAEPGA
;
A
#
# COMPACT_ATOMS: atom_id res chain seq x y z
N MET A 1 13.52 15.91 9.97
CA MET A 1 12.76 16.05 8.71
C MET A 1 12.49 14.63 8.25
N ALA A 2 11.22 14.21 8.14
CA ALA A 2 10.91 12.84 7.74
C ALA A 2 11.45 12.61 6.33
N ASP A 3 12.15 11.49 6.11
CA ASP A 3 12.67 11.11 4.81
C ASP A 3 11.50 10.84 3.86
N THR A 4 11.04 11.89 3.17
CA THR A 4 10.02 11.82 2.13
C THR A 4 10.56 11.16 0.86
N SER A 5 11.87 10.88 0.78
CA SER A 5 12.52 10.23 -0.36
C SER A 5 12.00 8.82 -0.65
N ARG A 6 11.32 8.18 0.32
CA ARG A 6 10.71 6.84 0.14
C ARG A 6 9.26 6.88 -0.36
N TYR A 7 8.59 8.01 -0.35
CA TYR A 7 7.17 8.11 -0.73
C TYR A 7 7.01 8.85 -2.06
N GLN A 8 6.01 8.45 -2.82
CA GLN A 8 5.69 9.05 -4.12
C GLN A 8 4.29 9.64 -4.04
N THR A 9 4.03 10.64 -4.87
CA THR A 9 2.69 11.19 -5.05
C THR A 9 1.86 10.35 -6.01
N ALA A 10 0.54 10.47 -5.89
CA ALA A 10 -0.40 9.86 -6.82
C ALA A 10 -0.14 10.26 -8.28
N GLN A 11 0.27 11.51 -8.53
CA GLN A 11 0.61 11.99 -9.88
C GLN A 11 1.83 11.29 -10.44
N GLU A 12 2.92 11.19 -9.67
CA GLU A 12 4.14 10.52 -10.11
C GLU A 12 3.89 9.06 -10.51
N VAL A 13 3.03 8.35 -9.79
CA VAL A 13 2.67 6.96 -10.13
C VAL A 13 1.89 6.91 -11.46
N VAL A 14 0.94 7.83 -11.67
CA VAL A 14 0.18 7.91 -12.93
C VAL A 14 1.12 8.18 -14.10
N GLU A 15 2.04 9.15 -13.95
CA GLU A 15 3.03 9.48 -14.97
C GLU A 15 3.95 8.30 -15.29
N GLN A 16 4.42 7.56 -14.27
CA GLN A 16 5.20 6.34 -14.48
C GLN A 16 4.44 5.28 -15.26
N VAL A 17 3.15 5.08 -14.96
CA VAL A 17 2.32 4.11 -15.67
C VAL A 17 2.13 4.52 -17.13
N ASP A 18 1.91 5.82 -17.40
CA ASP A 18 1.79 6.34 -18.76
C ASP A 18 3.07 6.15 -19.59
N LEU A 19 4.23 6.30 -18.96
CA LEU A 19 5.53 6.04 -19.61
C LEU A 19 5.73 4.55 -19.91
N LEU A 20 5.27 3.66 -19.02
CA LEU A 20 5.39 2.21 -19.18
C LEU A 20 4.39 1.66 -20.20
N CYS A 21 3.17 2.20 -20.23
CA CYS A 21 2.08 1.74 -21.07
C CYS A 21 1.28 2.95 -21.58
N PRO A 22 1.66 3.51 -22.73
CA PRO A 22 0.91 4.59 -23.37
C PRO A 22 -0.53 4.17 -23.62
N ASN A 23 -1.49 4.96 -23.15
CA ASN A 23 -2.92 4.61 -23.14
C ASN A 23 -3.81 5.84 -23.44
N GLN A 24 -5.11 5.59 -23.62
CA GLN A 24 -6.11 6.61 -23.99
C GLN A 24 -6.79 7.30 -22.80
N TYR A 25 -6.50 6.88 -21.56
CA TYR A 25 -7.22 7.32 -20.37
C TYR A 25 -6.62 8.61 -19.80
N SER A 26 -7.47 9.51 -19.34
CA SER A 26 -7.03 10.77 -18.74
C SER A 26 -6.33 10.53 -17.40
N GLN A 27 -5.48 11.48 -16.99
CA GLN A 27 -4.87 11.43 -15.66
C GLN A 27 -5.92 11.38 -14.55
N GLU A 28 -7.03 12.12 -14.70
CA GLU A 28 -8.13 12.12 -13.73
C GLU A 28 -8.78 10.74 -13.57
N GLN A 29 -8.98 9.99 -14.66
CA GLN A 29 -9.52 8.62 -14.58
C GLN A 29 -8.58 7.70 -13.82
N LYS A 30 -7.28 7.76 -14.11
CA LYS A 30 -6.27 6.96 -13.42
C LYS A 30 -6.15 7.36 -11.95
N LEU A 31 -6.23 8.65 -11.62
CA LEU A 31 -6.26 9.12 -10.24
C LEU A 31 -7.50 8.62 -9.50
N GLN A 32 -8.67 8.57 -10.12
CA GLN A 32 -9.84 7.96 -9.49
C GLN A 32 -9.61 6.48 -9.16
N TRP A 33 -9.11 5.70 -10.13
CA TRP A 33 -8.81 4.28 -9.88
C TRP A 33 -7.73 4.10 -8.80
N LEU A 34 -6.71 4.95 -8.79
CA LEU A 34 -5.65 4.89 -7.77
C LEU A 34 -6.19 5.25 -6.39
N GLY A 35 -7.07 6.25 -6.30
CA GLY A 35 -7.74 6.66 -5.07
C GLY A 35 -8.64 5.57 -4.48
N GLU A 36 -9.25 4.71 -5.30
CA GLU A 36 -9.96 3.53 -4.82
C GLU A 36 -9.04 2.59 -4.02
N LEU A 37 -7.82 2.36 -4.52
CA LEU A 37 -6.84 1.53 -3.83
C LEU A 37 -6.30 2.22 -2.57
N GLU A 38 -5.98 3.51 -2.65
CA GLU A 38 -5.49 4.27 -1.49
C GLU A 38 -6.51 4.24 -0.35
N GLY A 39 -7.79 4.45 -0.65
CA GLY A 39 -8.87 4.38 0.33
C GLY A 39 -9.01 2.98 0.96
N ARG A 40 -8.86 1.91 0.16
CA ARG A 40 -8.84 0.54 0.69
C ARG A 40 -7.65 0.30 1.61
N ILE A 41 -6.46 0.78 1.24
CA ILE A 41 -5.27 0.65 2.10
C ILE A 41 -5.49 1.42 3.42
N CYS A 42 -6.08 2.62 3.37
CA CYS A 42 -6.41 3.39 4.58
C CYS A 42 -7.34 2.62 5.52
N LEU A 43 -8.42 2.06 4.98
CA LEU A 43 -9.46 1.38 5.75
C LEU A 43 -9.05 -0.01 6.21
N ASP A 44 -8.55 -0.84 5.28
CA ASP A 44 -8.39 -2.27 5.50
C ASP A 44 -7.03 -2.62 6.12
N VAL A 45 -5.99 -1.81 5.85
CA VAL A 45 -4.62 -2.09 6.32
C VAL A 45 -4.23 -1.18 7.47
N HIS A 46 -4.40 0.14 7.30
CA HIS A 46 -4.06 1.11 8.34
C HIS A 46 -5.15 1.27 9.40
N LEU A 47 -6.33 0.67 9.20
CA LEU A 47 -7.48 0.73 10.10
C LEU A 47 -7.86 2.17 10.49
N MET A 48 -7.76 3.09 9.52
CA MET A 48 -8.01 4.51 9.74
C MET A 48 -9.48 4.79 10.03
N GLY A 49 -9.72 5.66 11.01
CA GLY A 49 -11.07 6.18 11.30
C GLY A 49 -11.52 7.25 10.31
N GLU A 50 -12.81 7.62 10.36
CA GLU A 50 -13.43 8.58 9.42
C GLU A 50 -12.69 9.91 9.31
N LYS A 51 -12.23 10.46 10.45
CA LYS A 51 -11.47 11.73 10.47
C LYS A 51 -10.14 11.65 9.75
N GLN A 52 -9.44 10.52 9.86
CA GLN A 52 -8.16 10.30 9.19
C GLN A 52 -8.37 10.10 7.69
N LEU A 53 -9.41 9.34 7.31
CA LEU A 53 -9.78 9.16 5.90
C LEU A 53 -10.14 10.49 5.23
N GLU A 54 -10.86 11.38 5.92
CA GLU A 54 -11.17 12.71 5.42
C GLU A 54 -9.91 13.56 5.19
N GLN A 55 -8.91 13.46 6.06
CA GLN A 55 -7.63 14.16 5.86
C GLN A 55 -6.87 13.64 4.63
N VAL A 56 -6.86 12.32 4.43
CA VAL A 56 -6.28 11.71 3.23
C VAL A 56 -7.01 12.21 1.98
N ARG A 57 -8.36 12.26 2.02
CA ARG A 57 -9.19 12.75 0.91
C ARG A 57 -8.94 14.22 0.60
N GLN A 58 -8.77 15.07 1.61
CA GLN A 58 -8.46 16.50 1.43
C GLN A 58 -7.08 16.75 0.83
N SER A 59 -6.14 15.83 1.07
CA SER A 59 -4.78 15.91 0.53
C SER A 59 -4.67 15.27 -0.87
N TRP A 60 -5.76 14.72 -1.42
CA TRP A 60 -5.75 14.04 -2.72
C TRP A 60 -5.79 15.02 -3.91
N PRO A 61 -5.02 14.78 -4.99
CA PRO A 61 -3.99 13.75 -5.18
C PRO A 61 -2.67 14.16 -4.49
N GLY A 62 -2.25 13.40 -3.48
CA GLY A 62 -1.12 13.74 -2.61
C GLY A 62 -0.08 12.62 -2.50
N THR A 63 0.75 12.70 -1.48
CA THR A 63 1.71 11.65 -1.11
C THR A 63 0.96 10.39 -0.69
N LEU A 64 1.33 9.25 -1.27
CA LEU A 64 0.72 7.95 -1.02
C LEU A 64 1.22 7.34 0.31
N LEU A 65 0.37 6.57 0.97
CA LEU A 65 0.69 5.93 2.26
C LEU A 65 1.72 4.80 2.14
N VAL A 66 1.78 4.11 1.02
CA VAL A 66 2.76 3.02 0.82
C VAL A 66 4.01 3.55 0.14
N GLY A 67 5.09 3.60 0.91
CA GLY A 67 6.42 3.98 0.41
C GLY A 67 7.24 2.78 -0.07
N TRP A 68 8.42 3.08 -0.59
CA TRP A 68 9.47 2.11 -0.86
C TRP A 68 9.78 1.29 0.42
N PRO A 69 9.95 -0.04 0.33
CA PRO A 69 10.10 -0.85 -0.89
C PRO A 69 8.80 -1.39 -1.50
N HIS A 70 7.63 -1.09 -0.93
CA HIS A 70 6.35 -1.70 -1.32
C HIS A 70 5.48 -0.81 -2.25
N SER A 71 6.00 0.34 -2.67
CA SER A 71 5.28 1.32 -3.50
C SER A 71 4.90 0.80 -4.89
N ASP A 72 5.45 -0.34 -5.34
CA ASP A 72 5.10 -0.96 -6.63
C ASP A 72 3.63 -1.44 -6.69
N VAL A 73 2.99 -1.65 -5.55
CA VAL A 73 1.57 -2.04 -5.43
C VAL A 73 0.65 -1.13 -6.25
N TYR A 74 0.91 0.17 -6.25
CA TYR A 74 0.11 1.16 -6.97
C TYR A 74 0.26 1.07 -8.48
N ARG A 75 1.47 0.77 -8.97
CA ARG A 75 1.72 0.61 -10.41
C ARG A 75 1.05 -0.67 -10.93
N HIS A 76 1.17 -1.77 -10.19
CA HIS A 76 0.51 -3.02 -10.57
C HIS A 76 -1.02 -2.87 -10.63
N TRP A 77 -1.60 -2.14 -9.68
CA TRP A 77 -3.03 -1.84 -9.69
C TRP A 77 -3.47 -1.04 -10.91
N LEU A 78 -2.77 0.05 -11.25
CA LEU A 78 -3.12 0.86 -12.40
C LEU A 78 -2.96 0.11 -13.73
N LEU A 79 -1.89 -0.67 -13.88
CA LEU A 79 -1.71 -1.53 -15.06
C LEU A 79 -2.86 -2.54 -15.19
N ALA A 80 -3.31 -3.15 -14.08
CA ALA A 80 -4.50 -4.01 -14.12
C ALA A 80 -5.76 -3.22 -14.53
N LYS A 81 -5.99 -2.04 -13.94
CA LYS A 81 -7.14 -1.19 -14.26
C LYS A 81 -7.21 -0.75 -15.73
N LEU A 82 -6.07 -0.52 -16.37
CA LEU A 82 -6.00 -0.25 -17.81
C LEU A 82 -6.57 -1.41 -18.62
N HIS A 83 -6.04 -2.64 -18.44
CA HIS A 83 -6.57 -3.81 -19.15
C HIS A 83 -8.03 -4.12 -18.79
N GLN A 84 -8.44 -3.84 -17.54
CA GLN A 84 -9.86 -3.96 -17.16
C GLN A 84 -10.74 -3.01 -17.99
N ALA A 85 -10.30 -1.75 -18.16
CA ALA A 85 -11.04 -0.74 -18.89
C ALA A 85 -11.04 -1.03 -20.42
N ASP A 86 -9.96 -1.60 -20.95
CA ASP A 86 -9.88 -2.04 -22.35
C ASP A 86 -10.64 -3.34 -22.64
N GLY A 87 -11.14 -4.03 -21.59
CA GLY A 87 -11.86 -5.30 -21.71
C GLY A 87 -10.97 -6.51 -21.96
N GLU A 88 -9.64 -6.37 -21.81
CA GLU A 88 -8.66 -7.43 -21.98
C GLU A 88 -8.59 -8.33 -20.73
N LEU A 89 -9.63 -9.13 -20.51
CA LEU A 89 -9.82 -9.90 -19.27
C LEU A 89 -8.67 -10.87 -18.92
N GLU A 90 -8.00 -11.45 -19.92
CA GLU A 90 -6.86 -12.35 -19.70
C GLU A 90 -5.63 -11.58 -19.18
N LEU A 91 -5.34 -10.43 -19.79
CA LEU A 91 -4.24 -9.56 -19.35
C LEU A 91 -4.56 -8.91 -18.01
N TYR A 92 -5.81 -8.52 -17.78
CA TYR A 92 -6.28 -8.06 -16.47
C TYR A 92 -6.01 -9.10 -15.38
N GLN A 93 -6.40 -10.36 -15.61
CA GLN A 93 -6.15 -11.44 -14.66
C GLN A 93 -4.65 -11.62 -14.38
N ASN A 94 -3.83 -11.66 -15.43
CA ASN A 94 -2.38 -11.77 -15.27
C ASN A 94 -1.77 -10.61 -14.47
N ARG A 95 -2.24 -9.38 -14.69
CA ARG A 95 -1.79 -8.20 -13.95
C ARG A 95 -2.28 -8.22 -12.50
N MET A 96 -3.49 -8.71 -12.27
CA MET A 96 -4.03 -8.89 -10.92
C MET A 96 -3.23 -9.90 -10.11
N GLU A 97 -2.64 -10.94 -10.71
CA GLU A 97 -1.71 -11.84 -10.01
C GLU A 97 -0.50 -11.09 -9.44
N SER A 98 0.09 -10.20 -10.25
CA SER A 98 1.23 -9.37 -9.81
C SER A 98 0.83 -8.38 -8.72
N PHE A 99 -0.33 -7.72 -8.89
CA PHE A 99 -0.89 -6.83 -7.87
C PHE A 99 -1.15 -7.57 -6.56
N ASN A 100 -1.82 -8.72 -6.61
CA ASN A 100 -2.15 -9.51 -5.42
C ASN A 100 -0.88 -9.95 -4.68
N ALA A 101 0.16 -10.38 -5.38
CA ALA A 101 1.43 -10.75 -4.78
C ALA A 101 2.09 -9.55 -4.06
N SER A 102 2.15 -8.39 -4.71
CA SER A 102 2.70 -7.15 -4.13
C SER A 102 1.89 -6.67 -2.92
N TYR A 103 0.56 -6.62 -3.05
CA TYR A 103 -0.35 -6.21 -1.98
C TYR A 103 -0.25 -7.12 -0.76
N GLN A 104 -0.23 -8.45 -0.95
CA GLN A 104 -0.06 -9.41 0.14
C GLN A 104 1.31 -9.29 0.81
N ASN A 105 2.38 -9.04 0.06
CA ASN A 105 3.69 -8.78 0.63
C ASN A 105 3.67 -7.54 1.53
N TYR A 106 3.11 -6.43 1.03
CA TYR A 106 2.93 -5.20 1.81
C TYR A 106 2.13 -5.43 3.09
N VAL A 107 0.97 -6.08 3.00
CA VAL A 107 0.11 -6.36 4.17
C VAL A 107 0.85 -7.23 5.19
N ASN A 108 1.53 -8.29 4.75
CA ASN A 108 2.31 -9.14 5.65
C ASN A 108 3.44 -8.39 6.35
N TRP A 109 4.15 -7.52 5.63
CA TRP A 109 5.16 -6.65 6.22
C TRP A 109 4.55 -5.68 7.23
N TYR A 110 3.43 -5.04 6.88
CA TYR A 110 2.73 -4.08 7.73
C TYR A 110 2.29 -4.74 9.04
N ILE A 111 1.64 -5.91 8.96
CA ILE A 111 1.26 -6.70 10.14
C ILE A 111 2.51 -7.00 10.97
N ARG A 112 3.55 -7.62 10.42
CA ARG A 112 4.76 -7.96 11.21
C ARG A 112 5.43 -6.75 11.89
N THR A 113 5.29 -5.56 11.32
CA THR A 113 5.93 -4.34 11.81
C THR A 113 5.08 -3.61 12.86
N TYR A 114 3.75 -3.65 12.71
CA TYR A 114 2.81 -2.85 13.50
C TYR A 114 1.76 -3.68 14.26
N ASP A 115 1.88 -5.01 14.27
CA ASP A 115 0.99 -5.90 15.01
C ASP A 115 1.07 -5.60 16.52
N PRO A 116 -0.03 -5.14 17.15
CA PRO A 116 -0.04 -4.81 18.57
C PRO A 116 0.07 -6.05 19.48
N ALA A 117 -0.05 -7.28 18.96
CA ALA A 117 0.18 -8.51 19.71
C ALA A 117 1.66 -8.95 19.69
N HIS A 118 2.53 -8.33 18.89
CA HIS A 118 3.98 -8.47 19.03
C HIS A 118 4.53 -7.54 20.12
N THR A 119 4.04 -7.72 21.34
CA THR A 119 4.84 -7.33 22.51
C THR A 119 5.98 -8.35 22.59
N PRO A 120 7.26 -7.99 22.42
CA PRO A 120 8.33 -8.91 22.77
C PRO A 120 8.11 -9.29 24.23
N ALA A 121 7.92 -10.58 24.51
CA ALA A 121 7.89 -11.07 25.88
C ALA A 121 9.12 -10.49 26.60
N PRO A 122 9.00 -10.02 27.85
CA PRO A 122 10.16 -9.51 28.57
C PRO A 122 11.21 -10.62 28.67
N GLU A 123 12.23 -10.56 27.84
CA GLU A 123 13.44 -11.39 27.93
C GLU A 123 14.23 -10.90 29.15
N GLY A 124 13.84 -11.37 30.33
CA GLY A 124 14.45 -10.92 31.57
C GLY A 124 13.83 -11.54 32.81
N GLY A 125 14.07 -12.84 33.01
CA GLY A 125 13.65 -13.55 34.23
C GLY A 125 14.45 -14.81 34.52
N GLY A 126 15.69 -14.89 34.04
CA GLY A 126 16.63 -15.91 34.47
C GLY A 126 17.47 -15.41 35.65
N THR A 127 17.03 -15.68 36.87
CA THR A 127 17.91 -15.73 38.05
C THR A 127 17.53 -16.92 38.92
N VAL A 128 18.31 -17.98 38.73
CA VAL A 128 18.92 -18.90 39.70
C VAL A 128 18.32 -19.06 41.11
N ALA A 129 18.32 -20.34 41.52
CA ALA A 129 17.97 -20.91 42.81
C ALA A 129 18.55 -20.22 44.05
N GLU A 130 17.82 -20.33 45.17
CA GLU A 130 18.42 -20.50 46.49
C GLU A 130 17.78 -21.68 47.27
N PRO A 131 18.58 -22.44 48.05
CA PRO A 131 18.16 -23.64 48.76
C PRO A 131 17.71 -23.35 50.21
N GLY A 132 16.81 -24.20 50.69
CA GLY A 132 16.54 -24.62 52.08
C GLY A 132 16.85 -23.72 53.28
N ALA A 133 15.81 -23.48 54.09
CA ALA A 133 15.86 -23.58 55.55
C ALA A 133 14.46 -23.95 56.08
#